data_AF-A0A959AZR5-F1
#
_entry.id   AF-A0A959AZR5-F1
#
_cell.length_a   1.000
_cell.length_b   1.000
_cell.length_c   1.000
_cell.angle_alpha   90.00
_cell.angle_beta   90.00
_cell.angle_gamma   90.00
#
_symmetry.space_group_name_H-M   'P 1'
#
loop_
_entity.id
_entity.type
_entity.pdbx_description
1 polymer ?
#
loop_
_entity_poly.entity_id
_entity_poly.type
_entity_poly.pdbx_seq_one_letter_code
_entity_poly.pdbx_strand_id
1 'polypeptide(L)'
;MANPNHKKALNTKKLKLPFGIPGHNLTEIEREVSVDEPSALPVNEKLRVVGQRTTRVDALQKVTGAAKYSADIQLPGMLYGKFLRSPYPHARIKSLDVSAARKYPGVYAVIVQGVEGEQKDTFSGEKLPVLRYAGQPIAAVAAESMNIAKEAVRLIKAEYEPMPFVVELDEARKPNAPLVYEEVIEDKGNAGDVGVKAAEEQKGNLRGPTTSSFVGGPRGDMEKGFAEAEVIIEHEYRTQVQTHCCLETHGLVADWKSDMLTVYASTQGTKDVRDELAELFGLPTSKVRVITEFMGGGFGSKFGPGHAGVAATWLSKLSGQPVKLMLDREEEQISAGNRPNSHQFLKVGAKKDGT
;
A
#
# COMPACT_ATOMS: atom_id res chain seq x y z
N MET A 1 -2.60 -26.54 -48.72
CA MET A 1 -1.34 -25.76 -48.73
C MET A 1 -1.72 -24.28 -48.75
N ALA A 2 -1.62 -23.60 -47.61
CA ALA A 2 -1.81 -22.15 -47.52
C ALA A 2 -0.46 -21.46 -47.79
N ASN A 3 -0.46 -20.49 -48.72
CA ASN A 3 0.73 -19.75 -49.14
C ASN A 3 1.17 -18.78 -48.02
N PRO A 4 2.39 -18.89 -47.45
CA PRO A 4 2.79 -18.13 -46.27
C PRO A 4 3.39 -16.74 -46.55
N ASN A 5 3.28 -16.18 -47.77
CA ASN A 5 4.01 -14.95 -48.15
C ASN A 5 3.16 -13.84 -48.80
N HIS A 6 2.01 -13.49 -48.21
CA HIS A 6 1.38 -12.20 -48.47
C HIS A 6 1.53 -11.26 -47.26
N LYS A 7 2.75 -10.76 -47.06
CA LYS A 7 2.92 -9.45 -46.40
C LYS A 7 2.28 -8.42 -47.33
N LYS A 8 1.03 -8.04 -47.04
CA LYS A 8 0.41 -6.86 -47.64
C LYS A 8 1.39 -5.70 -47.41
N ALA A 9 1.95 -5.13 -48.46
CA ALA A 9 2.76 -3.92 -48.32
C ALA A 9 1.85 -2.90 -47.64
N LEU A 10 2.15 -2.56 -46.39
CA LEU A 10 1.45 -1.49 -45.69
C LEU A 10 1.75 -0.23 -46.50
N ASN A 11 0.73 0.40 -47.06
CA ASN A 11 0.90 1.70 -47.70
C ASN A 11 1.38 2.66 -46.63
N THR A 12 2.55 3.26 -46.84
CA THR A 12 3.17 4.19 -45.92
C THR A 12 3.21 5.60 -46.50
N LYS A 13 3.31 6.59 -45.61
CA LYS A 13 3.60 7.98 -45.94
C LYS A 13 4.69 8.51 -45.01
N LYS A 14 5.42 9.52 -45.47
CA LYS A 14 6.35 10.27 -44.64
C LYS A 14 5.61 11.38 -43.90
N LEU A 15 5.77 11.43 -42.59
CA LEU A 15 5.18 12.44 -41.72
C LEU A 15 6.27 13.18 -40.95
N LYS A 16 6.22 14.50 -40.99
CA LYS A 16 7.08 15.39 -40.21
C LYS A 16 6.47 15.59 -38.82
N LEU A 17 7.26 15.35 -37.78
CA LEU A 17 6.83 15.36 -36.39
C LEU A 17 7.72 16.29 -35.56
N PRO A 18 7.15 17.13 -34.68
CA PRO A 18 7.95 17.83 -33.68
C PRO A 18 8.57 16.80 -32.71
N PHE A 19 9.86 16.96 -32.40
CA PHE A 19 10.59 16.08 -31.50
C PHE A 19 11.46 16.90 -30.54
N GLY A 20 11.38 16.60 -29.24
CA GLY A 20 12.11 17.33 -28.19
C GLY A 20 11.21 18.20 -27.32
N ILE A 21 11.83 19.00 -26.44
CA ILE A 21 11.14 19.82 -25.44
C ILE A 21 11.01 21.26 -25.98
N PRO A 22 9.79 21.82 -26.06
CA PRO A 22 9.59 23.22 -26.42
C PRO A 22 10.43 24.16 -25.55
N GLY A 23 11.18 25.08 -26.19
CA GLY A 23 12.07 26.02 -25.50
C GLY A 23 13.47 25.48 -25.14
N HIS A 24 13.79 24.23 -25.48
CA HIS A 24 15.13 23.65 -25.22
C HIS A 24 15.76 23.04 -26.47
N ASN A 25 15.21 21.92 -26.97
CA ASN A 25 15.79 21.15 -28.07
C ASN A 25 14.74 20.67 -29.07
N LEU A 26 13.70 21.47 -29.30
CA LEU A 26 12.63 21.14 -30.23
C LEU A 26 13.15 21.17 -31.68
N THR A 27 13.09 20.03 -32.35
CA THR A 27 13.43 19.85 -33.77
C THR A 27 12.26 19.19 -34.52
N GLU A 28 12.44 18.95 -35.81
CA GLU A 28 11.51 18.17 -36.63
C GLU A 28 12.20 16.88 -37.08
N ILE A 29 11.53 15.74 -36.93
CA ILE A 29 11.98 14.45 -37.47
C ILE A 29 10.98 13.95 -38.50
N GLU A 30 11.48 13.21 -39.49
CA GLU A 30 10.64 12.51 -40.44
C GLU A 30 10.47 11.04 -40.00
N ARG A 31 9.22 10.56 -39.98
CA ARG A 31 8.92 9.15 -39.75
C ARG A 31 8.07 8.59 -40.88
N GLU A 32 8.34 7.34 -41.23
CA GLU A 32 7.50 6.56 -42.12
C GLU A 32 6.38 5.90 -41.30
N VAL A 33 5.14 6.23 -41.62
CA VAL A 33 3.93 5.82 -40.88
C VAL A 33 2.89 5.25 -41.82
N SER A 34 1.89 4.54 -41.30
CA SER A 34 0.75 4.08 -42.10
C SER A 34 0.04 5.26 -42.78
N VAL A 35 -0.53 5.06 -43.97
CA VAL A 35 -1.35 6.09 -44.63
C VAL A 35 -2.53 6.56 -43.77
N ASP A 36 -3.10 5.67 -42.95
CA ASP A 36 -4.21 5.96 -42.05
C ASP A 36 -3.78 6.71 -40.76
N GLU A 37 -2.47 6.89 -40.55
CA GLU A 37 -1.97 7.64 -39.41
C GLU A 37 -2.46 9.09 -39.47
N PRO A 38 -3.06 9.65 -38.40
CA PRO A 38 -3.49 11.03 -38.39
C PRO A 38 -2.30 11.99 -38.58
N SER A 39 -2.59 13.21 -39.01
CA SER A 39 -1.57 14.27 -39.07
C SER A 39 -0.96 14.51 -37.70
N ALA A 40 0.30 14.92 -37.69
CA ALA A 40 1.01 15.32 -36.50
C ALA A 40 0.21 16.37 -35.72
N LEU A 41 0.04 16.15 -34.41
CA LEU A 41 -0.44 17.21 -33.53
C LEU A 41 0.57 18.36 -33.54
N PRO A 42 0.11 19.63 -33.57
CA PRO A 42 1.01 20.75 -33.41
C PRO A 42 1.62 20.77 -32.01
N VAL A 43 2.66 21.58 -31.81
CA VAL A 43 3.26 21.82 -30.49
C VAL A 43 2.19 22.22 -29.46
N ASN A 44 2.41 21.82 -28.20
CA ASN A 44 1.43 21.96 -27.10
C ASN A 44 0.76 23.35 -27.02
N GLU A 45 1.50 24.44 -27.23
CA GLU A 45 0.99 25.81 -27.21
C GLU A 45 -0.13 26.08 -28.22
N LYS A 46 -0.13 25.36 -29.35
CA LYS A 46 -1.12 25.47 -30.42
C LYS A 46 -2.26 24.45 -30.29
N LEU A 47 -2.18 23.54 -29.32
CA LEU A 47 -3.25 22.59 -29.04
C LEU A 47 -4.35 23.27 -28.24
N ARG A 48 -5.61 22.91 -28.53
CA ARG A 48 -6.78 23.45 -27.84
C ARG A 48 -6.85 23.04 -26.35
N VAL A 49 -6.32 21.88 -25.99
CA VAL A 49 -6.51 21.26 -24.67
C VAL A 49 -5.20 20.75 -24.05
N VAL A 50 -4.45 19.92 -24.77
CA VAL A 50 -3.22 19.30 -24.26
C VAL A 50 -2.15 20.36 -24.05
N GLY A 51 -1.57 20.41 -22.84
CA GLY A 51 -0.57 21.41 -22.45
C GLY A 51 -1.14 22.78 -22.07
N GLN A 52 -2.45 22.99 -22.18
CA GLN A 52 -3.12 24.23 -21.81
C GLN A 52 -3.56 24.20 -20.33
N ARG A 53 -3.64 25.39 -19.71
CA ARG A 53 -4.27 25.52 -18.39
C ARG A 53 -5.78 25.32 -18.53
N THR A 54 -6.29 24.23 -17.95
CA THR A 54 -7.71 23.90 -17.95
C THR A 54 -8.24 23.87 -16.53
N THR A 55 -9.54 24.13 -16.35
CA THR A 55 -10.20 23.94 -15.06
C THR A 55 -10.37 22.45 -14.82
N ARG A 56 -9.98 21.98 -13.63
CA ARG A 56 -10.16 20.57 -13.29
C ARG A 56 -11.65 20.23 -13.22
N VAL A 57 -12.02 19.08 -13.78
CA VAL A 57 -13.41 18.58 -13.78
C VAL A 57 -13.98 18.37 -12.37
N ASP A 58 -13.12 18.07 -11.40
CA ASP A 58 -13.46 17.81 -10.00
C ASP A 58 -13.35 19.06 -9.10
N ALA A 59 -12.98 20.22 -9.66
CA ALA A 59 -12.72 21.43 -8.88
C ALA A 59 -13.97 21.91 -8.15
N LEU A 60 -15.11 22.02 -8.85
CA LEU A 60 -16.33 22.58 -8.28
C LEU A 60 -16.79 21.80 -7.06
N GLN A 61 -16.82 20.46 -7.12
CA GLN A 61 -17.23 19.62 -6.00
C GLN A 61 -16.29 19.77 -4.79
N LYS A 62 -14.98 19.91 -5.02
CA LYS A 62 -13.99 20.07 -3.94
C LYS A 62 -14.10 21.42 -3.25
N VAL A 63 -14.23 22.50 -4.00
CA VAL A 63 -14.26 23.86 -3.42
C VAL A 63 -15.58 24.20 -2.73
N THR A 64 -16.67 23.52 -3.07
CA THR A 64 -17.98 23.71 -2.42
C THR A 64 -18.23 22.75 -1.25
N GLY A 65 -17.36 21.76 -1.03
CA GLY A 65 -17.58 20.69 -0.05
C GLY A 65 -18.59 19.63 -0.48
N ALA A 66 -19.00 19.63 -1.77
CA ALA A 66 -19.91 18.61 -2.31
C ALA A 66 -19.22 17.27 -2.60
N ALA A 67 -17.89 17.26 -2.73
CA ALA A 67 -17.08 16.05 -2.88
C ALA A 67 -17.27 15.10 -1.68
N LYS A 68 -17.53 13.82 -1.94
CA LYS A 68 -17.68 12.79 -0.91
C LYS A 68 -16.43 11.92 -0.80
N TYR A 69 -15.72 12.07 0.31
CA TYR A 69 -14.60 11.22 0.67
C TYR A 69 -15.08 9.97 1.40
N SER A 70 -14.25 8.94 1.49
CA SER A 70 -14.61 7.70 2.20
C SER A 70 -14.93 7.95 3.67
N ALA A 71 -14.25 8.92 4.28
CA ALA A 71 -14.55 9.39 5.63
C ALA A 71 -15.98 9.96 5.80
N ASP A 72 -16.58 10.49 4.73
CA ASP A 72 -17.91 11.14 4.75
C ASP A 72 -19.06 10.14 4.61
N ILE A 73 -18.77 8.89 4.26
CA ILE A 73 -19.79 7.87 4.02
C ILE A 73 -20.57 7.59 5.30
N GLN A 74 -21.89 7.68 5.25
CA GLN A 74 -22.79 7.38 6.36
C GLN A 74 -23.88 6.46 5.84
N LEU A 75 -23.98 5.26 6.42
CA LEU A 75 -24.97 4.26 6.04
C LEU A 75 -25.93 4.01 7.21
N PRO A 76 -27.20 3.64 6.94
CA PRO A 76 -28.14 3.27 8.00
C PRO A 76 -27.59 2.13 8.86
N GLY A 77 -27.65 2.28 10.19
CA GLY A 77 -27.15 1.28 11.15
C GLY A 77 -25.63 1.13 11.21
N MET A 78 -24.87 2.04 10.58
CA MET A 78 -23.41 1.94 10.53
C MET A 78 -22.76 2.03 11.92
N LEU A 79 -21.83 1.10 12.17
CA LEU A 79 -21.01 1.02 13.37
C LEU A 79 -19.63 1.65 13.14
N TYR A 80 -18.94 1.92 14.24
CA TYR A 80 -17.61 2.49 14.29
C TYR A 80 -16.61 1.48 14.83
N GLY A 81 -15.55 1.25 14.06
CA GLY A 81 -14.43 0.38 14.40
C GLY A 81 -13.35 1.10 15.21
N LYS A 82 -12.75 0.43 16.19
CA LYS A 82 -11.52 0.89 16.88
C LYS A 82 -10.61 -0.30 17.21
N PHE A 83 -9.29 -0.10 17.09
CA PHE A 83 -8.29 -1.11 17.41
C PHE A 83 -7.80 -1.02 18.85
N LEU A 84 -7.56 -2.17 19.48
CA LEU A 84 -6.50 -2.35 20.46
C LEU A 84 -5.18 -2.55 19.71
N ARG A 85 -4.13 -1.82 20.12
CA ARG A 85 -2.82 -1.85 19.48
C ARG A 85 -1.71 -2.20 20.48
N SER A 86 -0.64 -2.78 19.96
CA SER A 86 0.54 -3.14 20.75
C SER A 86 1.21 -1.90 21.35
N PRO A 87 1.45 -1.87 22.67
CA PRO A 87 2.34 -0.88 23.26
C PRO A 87 3.83 -1.28 23.17
N TYR A 88 4.13 -2.50 22.69
CA TYR A 88 5.49 -3.04 22.65
C TYR A 88 6.05 -3.12 21.22
N PRO A 89 7.35 -2.86 21.01
CA PRO A 89 8.02 -3.04 19.73
C PRO A 89 8.25 -4.52 19.38
N HIS A 90 8.43 -5.39 20.38
CA HIS A 90 8.51 -6.83 20.18
C HIS A 90 8.01 -7.57 21.43
N ALA A 91 7.00 -8.42 21.29
CA ALA A 91 6.44 -9.18 22.40
C ALA A 91 5.60 -10.38 21.94
N ARG A 92 5.50 -11.42 22.77
CA ARG A 92 4.44 -12.44 22.64
C ARG A 92 3.23 -12.00 23.47
N ILE A 93 2.03 -12.34 23.02
CA ILE A 93 0.82 -12.21 23.85
C ILE A 93 0.66 -13.54 24.59
N LYS A 94 0.72 -13.55 25.91
CA LYS A 94 0.53 -14.76 26.73
C LYS A 94 -0.95 -15.15 26.80
N SER A 95 -1.80 -14.16 26.99
CA SER A 95 -3.25 -14.32 27.09
C SER A 95 -3.95 -13.05 26.63
N LEU A 96 -5.17 -13.21 26.10
CA LEU A 96 -6.04 -12.12 25.70
C LEU A 96 -7.48 -12.43 26.12
N ASP A 97 -8.13 -11.50 26.82
CA ASP A 97 -9.52 -11.57 27.24
C ASP A 97 -10.30 -10.38 26.67
N VAL A 98 -11.27 -10.69 25.80
CA VAL A 98 -12.17 -9.71 25.16
C VAL A 98 -13.58 -9.74 25.74
N SER A 99 -13.84 -10.55 26.78
CA SER A 99 -15.19 -10.79 27.32
C SER A 99 -15.90 -9.52 27.78
N ALA A 100 -15.18 -8.64 28.48
CA ALA A 100 -15.72 -7.38 28.97
C ALA A 100 -16.07 -6.41 27.83
N ALA A 101 -15.22 -6.35 26.79
CA ALA A 101 -15.48 -5.55 25.60
C ALA A 101 -16.71 -6.06 24.83
N ARG A 102 -16.82 -7.38 24.66
CA ARG A 102 -17.92 -8.02 23.92
C ARG A 102 -19.27 -7.85 24.62
N LYS A 103 -19.30 -7.79 25.95
CA LYS A 103 -20.51 -7.56 26.76
C LYS A 103 -20.84 -6.08 26.96
N TYR A 104 -19.97 -5.16 26.51
CA TYR A 104 -20.18 -3.74 26.71
C TYR A 104 -21.39 -3.24 25.92
N PRO A 105 -22.32 -2.48 26.52
CA PRO A 105 -23.52 -2.00 25.83
C PRO A 105 -23.18 -1.20 24.56
N GLY A 106 -23.85 -1.54 23.46
CA GLY A 106 -23.63 -0.93 22.13
C GLY A 106 -22.45 -1.51 21.35
N VAL A 107 -21.78 -2.56 21.84
CA VAL A 107 -20.81 -3.35 21.06
C VAL A 107 -21.53 -4.47 20.33
N TYR A 108 -21.24 -4.61 19.04
CA TYR A 108 -21.87 -5.60 18.16
C TYR A 108 -20.92 -6.73 17.75
N ALA A 109 -19.64 -6.43 17.62
CA ALA A 109 -18.64 -7.42 17.24
C ALA A 109 -17.26 -7.06 17.80
N VAL A 110 -16.50 -8.10 18.12
CA VAL A 110 -15.08 -8.02 18.48
C VAL A 110 -14.34 -9.09 17.70
N ILE A 111 -13.22 -8.71 17.12
CA ILE A 111 -12.29 -9.62 16.43
C ILE A 111 -10.92 -9.57 17.08
N VAL A 112 -10.19 -10.68 17.00
CA VAL A 112 -8.80 -10.80 17.42
C VAL A 112 -7.97 -11.14 16.18
N GLN A 113 -6.87 -10.42 15.99
CA GLN A 113 -6.02 -10.57 14.81
C GLN A 113 -5.38 -11.97 14.78
N GLY A 114 -5.36 -12.58 13.59
CA GLY A 114 -4.89 -13.95 13.36
C GLY A 114 -5.93 -15.05 13.62
N VAL A 115 -7.06 -14.72 14.26
CA VAL A 115 -8.16 -15.64 14.58
C VAL A 115 -9.53 -14.95 14.46
N GLU A 116 -9.69 -14.06 13.48
CA GLU A 116 -10.81 -13.10 13.39
C GLU A 116 -12.19 -13.76 13.37
N GLY A 117 -12.27 -15.01 12.91
CA GLY A 117 -13.50 -15.81 12.90
C GLY A 117 -13.85 -16.50 14.22
N GLU A 118 -12.91 -16.66 15.16
CA GLU A 118 -13.14 -17.35 16.43
C GLU A 118 -13.98 -16.46 17.39
N GLN A 119 -15.23 -16.86 17.65
CA GLN A 119 -16.14 -16.15 18.57
C GLN A 119 -15.95 -16.58 20.03
N LYS A 120 -14.70 -16.54 20.51
CA LYS A 120 -14.35 -16.84 21.91
C LYS A 120 -14.09 -15.56 22.70
N ASP A 121 -14.22 -15.69 24.02
CA ASP A 121 -13.95 -14.61 24.96
C ASP A 121 -12.47 -14.53 25.34
N THR A 122 -11.79 -15.67 25.43
CA THR A 122 -10.40 -15.76 25.88
C THR A 122 -9.54 -16.56 24.91
N PHE A 123 -8.31 -16.11 24.71
CA PHE A 123 -7.35 -16.70 23.77
C PHE A 123 -6.02 -16.98 24.49
N SER A 124 -5.49 -18.19 24.26
CA SER A 124 -4.14 -18.56 24.69
C SER A 124 -3.09 -18.06 23.70
N GLY A 125 -1.89 -17.76 24.22
CA GLY A 125 -0.83 -17.13 23.45
C GLY A 125 -0.33 -17.91 22.23
N GLU A 126 -0.44 -19.24 22.22
CA GLU A 126 0.03 -20.09 21.12
C GLU A 126 -0.63 -19.78 19.76
N LYS A 127 -1.86 -19.27 19.79
CA LYS A 127 -2.62 -18.91 18.57
C LYS A 127 -2.53 -17.43 18.22
N LEU A 128 -1.96 -16.61 19.09
CA LEU A 128 -1.91 -15.17 18.92
C LEU A 128 -0.64 -14.76 18.18
N PRO A 129 -0.70 -13.74 17.31
CA PRO A 129 0.46 -13.30 16.57
C PRO A 129 1.53 -12.73 17.50
N VAL A 130 2.79 -12.98 17.16
CA VAL A 130 3.92 -12.25 17.74
C VAL A 130 3.84 -10.78 17.29
N LEU A 131 3.95 -9.87 18.26
CA LEU A 131 3.97 -8.42 18.03
C LEU A 131 5.38 -8.03 17.62
N ARG A 132 5.54 -7.36 16.47
CA ARG A 132 6.83 -7.04 15.85
C ARG A 132 7.06 -5.54 15.65
N TYR A 133 6.09 -4.72 16.02
CA TYR A 133 6.23 -3.27 16.07
C TYR A 133 5.22 -2.64 17.03
N ALA A 134 5.60 -1.47 17.58
CA ALA A 134 4.71 -0.67 18.39
C ALA A 134 3.59 -0.12 17.52
N GLY A 135 2.34 -0.26 17.96
CA GLY A 135 1.16 0.09 17.18
C GLY A 135 0.54 -1.07 16.40
N GLN A 136 1.16 -2.26 16.36
CA GLN A 136 0.60 -3.43 15.67
C GLN A 136 -0.83 -3.72 16.17
N PRO A 137 -1.84 -3.84 15.29
CA PRO A 137 -3.18 -4.23 15.69
C PRO A 137 -3.20 -5.58 16.42
N ILE A 138 -3.97 -5.67 17.51
CA ILE A 138 -4.17 -6.89 18.30
C ILE A 138 -5.61 -7.38 18.19
N ALA A 139 -6.56 -6.47 18.39
CA ALA A 139 -7.99 -6.76 18.36
C ALA A 139 -8.73 -5.51 17.85
N ALA A 140 -9.95 -5.69 17.35
CA ALA A 140 -10.79 -4.58 16.93
C ALA A 140 -12.23 -4.77 17.41
N VAL A 141 -12.89 -3.66 17.73
CA VAL A 141 -14.28 -3.62 18.19
C VAL A 141 -15.12 -2.81 17.19
N ALA A 142 -16.34 -3.26 16.89
CA ALA A 142 -17.37 -2.45 16.24
C ALA A 142 -18.50 -2.12 17.21
N ALA A 143 -18.84 -0.83 17.29
CA ALA A 143 -19.85 -0.31 18.21
C ALA A 143 -20.70 0.81 17.58
N GLU A 144 -21.84 1.12 18.20
CA GLU A 144 -22.80 2.13 17.73
C GLU A 144 -22.21 3.55 17.62
N SER A 145 -21.16 3.84 18.40
CA SER A 145 -20.45 5.11 18.34
C SER A 145 -18.95 4.92 18.57
N MET A 146 -18.16 5.88 18.08
CA MET A 146 -16.72 5.92 18.31
C MET A 146 -16.36 5.98 19.80
N ASN A 147 -17.19 6.62 20.64
CA ASN A 147 -16.94 6.67 22.09
C ASN A 147 -17.10 5.30 22.74
N ILE A 148 -18.17 4.56 22.38
CA ILE A 148 -18.38 3.19 22.86
C ILE A 148 -17.25 2.28 22.38
N ALA A 149 -16.83 2.40 21.12
CA ALA A 149 -15.72 1.62 20.58
C ALA A 149 -14.41 1.86 21.35
N LYS A 150 -14.10 3.12 21.68
CA LYS A 150 -12.92 3.50 22.49
C LYS A 150 -12.96 2.93 23.90
N GLU A 151 -14.11 3.02 24.58
CA GLU A 151 -14.25 2.45 25.94
C GLU A 151 -14.17 0.92 25.91
N ALA A 152 -14.85 0.27 24.97
CA ALA A 152 -14.82 -1.17 24.84
C ALA A 152 -13.42 -1.73 24.58
N VAL A 153 -12.63 -1.07 23.73
CA VAL A 153 -11.22 -1.46 23.47
C VAL A 153 -10.39 -1.43 24.76
N ARG A 154 -10.61 -0.46 25.67
CA ARG A 154 -9.88 -0.37 26.95
C ARG A 154 -10.22 -1.49 27.93
N LEU A 155 -11.37 -2.16 27.73
CA LEU A 155 -11.79 -3.28 28.56
C LEU A 155 -11.13 -4.61 28.15
N ILE A 156 -10.48 -4.65 26.99
CA ILE A 156 -9.73 -5.82 26.54
C ILE A 156 -8.46 -5.94 27.40
N LYS A 157 -8.27 -7.10 28.03
CA LYS A 157 -7.12 -7.39 28.87
C LYS A 157 -6.13 -8.27 28.12
N ALA A 158 -4.89 -7.85 28.04
CA ALA A 158 -3.82 -8.58 27.38
C ALA A 158 -2.63 -8.71 28.33
N GLU A 159 -2.08 -9.92 28.44
CA GLU A 159 -0.82 -10.16 29.12
C GLU A 159 0.29 -10.35 28.09
N TYR A 160 1.38 -9.62 28.26
CA TYR A 160 2.48 -9.59 27.31
C TYR A 160 3.75 -10.18 27.89
N GLU A 161 4.55 -10.78 27.02
CA GLU A 161 5.92 -11.16 27.26
C GLU A 161 6.83 -10.32 26.36
N PRO A 162 7.39 -9.20 26.85
CA PRO A 162 8.31 -8.39 26.08
C PRO A 162 9.53 -9.21 25.65
N MET A 163 9.98 -8.99 24.42
CA MET A 163 11.13 -9.68 23.84
C MET A 163 12.19 -8.68 23.39
N PRO A 164 13.47 -9.09 23.29
CA PRO A 164 14.53 -8.26 22.72
C PRO A 164 14.20 -7.82 21.30
N PHE A 165 14.56 -6.60 20.91
CA PHE A 165 14.28 -6.04 19.59
C PHE A 165 15.46 -5.21 19.06
N VAL A 166 15.44 -4.92 17.76
CA VAL A 166 16.43 -4.08 17.09
C VAL A 166 15.74 -3.13 16.11
N VAL A 167 16.19 -1.89 16.05
CA VAL A 167 15.61 -0.84 15.17
C VAL A 167 16.63 -0.22 14.21
N GLU A 168 17.92 -0.43 14.46
CA GLU A 168 19.00 0.09 13.62
C GLU A 168 19.42 -0.95 12.57
N LEU A 169 19.55 -0.53 11.31
CA LEU A 169 19.89 -1.41 10.18
C LEU A 169 21.23 -2.14 10.39
N ASP A 170 22.26 -1.42 10.82
CA ASP A 170 23.59 -1.98 11.00
C ASP A 170 23.64 -2.98 12.15
N GLU A 171 22.91 -2.70 13.23
CA GLU A 171 22.76 -3.62 14.37
C GLU A 171 21.96 -4.86 13.99
N ALA A 172 20.88 -4.72 13.20
CA ALA A 172 20.02 -5.82 12.79
C ALA A 172 20.75 -6.87 11.93
N ARG A 173 21.84 -6.48 11.26
CA ARG A 173 22.68 -7.36 10.42
C ARG A 173 23.74 -8.13 11.21
N LYS A 174 23.95 -7.83 12.49
CA LYS A 174 24.96 -8.52 13.30
C LYS A 174 24.53 -9.96 13.58
N PRO A 175 25.48 -10.92 13.68
CA PRO A 175 25.16 -12.33 13.90
C PRO A 175 24.33 -12.63 15.16
N ASN A 176 24.43 -11.77 16.18
CA ASN A 176 23.76 -11.90 17.47
C ASN A 176 22.61 -10.89 17.67
N ALA A 177 22.15 -10.25 16.59
CA ALA A 177 21.03 -9.32 16.66
C ALA A 177 19.74 -10.06 17.07
N PRO A 178 18.85 -9.44 17.87
CA PRO A 178 17.51 -9.96 18.07
C PRO A 178 16.82 -10.22 16.73
N LEU A 179 16.26 -11.42 16.57
CA LEU A 179 15.58 -11.81 15.33
C LEU A 179 14.14 -11.33 15.33
N VAL A 180 13.70 -10.70 14.22
CA VAL A 180 12.29 -10.35 13.98
C VAL A 180 11.45 -11.60 13.66
N TYR A 181 12.05 -12.55 12.95
CA TYR A 181 11.46 -13.86 12.65
C TYR A 181 12.44 -14.96 13.07
N GLU A 182 12.02 -15.82 14.00
CA GLU A 182 12.81 -16.98 14.44
C GLU A 182 12.87 -18.04 13.34
N GLU A 183 11.77 -18.20 12.59
CA GLU A 183 11.64 -19.12 11.48
C GLU A 183 11.82 -18.40 10.13
N VAL A 184 12.19 -19.16 9.11
CA VAL A 184 12.20 -18.66 7.74
C VAL A 184 10.75 -18.45 7.30
N ILE A 185 10.47 -17.27 6.77
CA ILE A 185 9.15 -16.96 6.23
C ILE A 185 9.25 -16.63 4.74
N GLU A 186 8.18 -16.92 4.01
CA GLU A 186 7.95 -16.40 2.67
C GLU A 186 7.00 -15.19 2.78
N ASP A 187 7.56 -13.99 2.63
CA ASP A 187 6.76 -12.77 2.62
C ASP A 187 6.30 -12.47 1.19
N LYS A 188 5.02 -12.71 0.92
CA LYS A 188 4.37 -12.28 -0.32
C LYS A 188 4.09 -10.79 -0.21
N GLY A 189 4.77 -9.99 -1.04
CA GLY A 189 4.51 -8.56 -1.10
C GLY A 189 3.03 -8.25 -1.35
N ASN A 190 2.56 -7.12 -0.83
CA ASN A 190 1.19 -6.62 -1.00
C ASN A 190 1.14 -5.48 -2.04
N ALA A 191 -0.06 -4.98 -2.36
CA ALA A 191 -0.24 -3.96 -3.39
C ALA A 191 0.50 -2.62 -3.12
N GLY A 192 0.93 -2.37 -1.89
CA GLY A 192 1.75 -1.20 -1.52
C GLY A 192 3.25 -1.40 -1.67
N ASP A 193 3.73 -2.62 -1.90
CA ASP A 193 5.16 -2.90 -1.97
C ASP A 193 5.75 -2.55 -3.33
N VAL A 194 6.78 -1.71 -3.32
CA VAL A 194 7.50 -1.30 -4.52
C VAL A 194 8.74 -2.17 -4.69
N GLY A 195 8.78 -2.93 -5.79
CA GLY A 195 9.98 -3.69 -6.21
C GLY A 195 10.02 -5.14 -5.78
N VAL A 196 9.15 -5.59 -4.87
CA VAL A 196 8.97 -7.01 -4.52
C VAL A 196 7.80 -7.57 -5.33
N LYS A 197 8.06 -8.52 -6.22
CA LYS A 197 7.01 -9.19 -7.02
C LYS A 197 6.93 -10.69 -6.83
N ALA A 198 7.96 -11.31 -6.27
CA ALA A 198 7.99 -12.72 -5.94
C ALA A 198 8.11 -12.88 -4.42
N ALA A 199 7.60 -13.98 -3.89
CA ALA A 199 7.91 -14.38 -2.52
C ALA A 199 9.43 -14.49 -2.39
N GLU A 200 10.00 -13.70 -1.49
CA GLU A 200 11.41 -13.78 -1.15
C GLU A 200 11.51 -14.43 0.23
N GLU A 201 12.43 -15.39 0.35
CA GLU A 201 12.76 -15.96 1.65
C GLU A 201 13.35 -14.86 2.54
N GLN A 202 12.75 -14.69 3.71
CA GLN A 202 13.33 -13.88 4.77
C GLN A 202 13.83 -14.80 5.87
N LYS A 203 15.13 -14.67 6.18
CA LYS A 203 15.80 -15.41 7.25
C LYS A 203 16.22 -14.45 8.34
N GLY A 204 15.55 -14.52 9.49
CA GLY A 204 15.82 -13.59 10.59
C GLY A 204 15.53 -12.15 10.18
N ASN A 205 16.57 -11.33 10.21
CA ASN A 205 16.51 -9.90 9.88
C ASN A 205 16.89 -9.59 8.41
N LEU A 206 17.23 -10.61 7.61
CA LEU A 206 17.69 -10.43 6.24
C LEU A 206 16.65 -10.92 5.23
N ARG A 207 16.29 -10.04 4.31
CA ARG A 207 15.48 -10.30 3.11
C ARG A 207 16.29 -9.92 1.87
N GLY A 208 16.27 -10.77 0.84
CA GLY A 208 17.14 -10.64 -0.33
C GLY A 208 18.48 -11.40 -0.16
N PRO A 209 19.53 -11.09 -0.95
CA PRO A 209 19.67 -9.90 -1.79
C PRO A 209 18.87 -9.97 -3.09
N THR A 210 18.23 -8.86 -3.45
CA THR A 210 17.57 -8.67 -4.73
C THR A 210 18.46 -7.84 -5.64
N THR A 211 18.91 -8.40 -6.76
CA THR A 211 19.78 -7.70 -7.72
C THR A 211 19.01 -7.05 -8.86
N SER A 212 17.69 -7.29 -8.96
CA SER A 212 16.82 -6.77 -10.01
C SER A 212 15.60 -6.09 -9.42
N SER A 213 15.16 -5.00 -10.05
CA SER A 213 13.96 -4.27 -9.63
C SER A 213 13.00 -4.06 -10.81
N PHE A 214 11.87 -3.40 -10.57
CA PHE A 214 10.91 -3.06 -11.62
C PHE A 214 11.50 -2.15 -12.73
N VAL A 215 12.66 -1.50 -12.50
CA VAL A 215 13.40 -0.70 -13.49
C VAL A 215 14.55 -1.48 -14.17
N GLY A 216 14.67 -2.79 -13.90
CA GLY A 216 15.68 -3.69 -14.47
C GLY A 216 16.72 -4.16 -13.46
N GLY A 217 17.61 -5.04 -13.91
CA GLY A 217 18.76 -5.56 -13.15
C GLY A 217 20.09 -4.90 -13.55
N PRO A 218 21.23 -5.50 -13.13
CA PRO A 218 22.56 -4.99 -13.46
C PRO A 218 22.74 -4.93 -14.97
N ARG A 219 23.42 -3.89 -15.46
CA ARG A 219 23.70 -3.69 -16.89
C ARG A 219 25.16 -3.33 -17.07
N GLY A 220 25.72 -3.76 -18.20
CA GLY A 220 27.12 -3.50 -18.55
C GLY A 220 28.11 -4.37 -17.76
N ASP A 221 29.36 -3.96 -17.79
CA ASP A 221 30.49 -4.61 -17.11
C ASP A 221 31.11 -3.62 -16.14
N MET A 222 30.89 -3.84 -14.83
CA MET A 222 31.37 -2.95 -13.78
C MET A 222 32.89 -2.98 -13.63
N GLU A 223 33.52 -4.15 -13.77
CA GLU A 223 34.97 -4.28 -13.61
C GLU A 223 35.67 -3.50 -14.71
N LYS A 224 35.22 -3.67 -15.96
CA LYS A 224 35.69 -2.89 -17.09
C LYS A 224 35.45 -1.39 -16.88
N GLY A 225 34.24 -1.01 -16.47
CA GLY A 225 33.90 0.40 -16.24
C GLY A 225 34.80 1.08 -15.21
N PHE A 226 35.14 0.41 -14.10
CA PHE A 226 36.05 0.97 -13.10
C PHE A 226 37.52 0.92 -13.53
N ALA A 227 37.93 -0.05 -14.33
CA ALA A 227 39.29 -0.08 -14.90
C ALA A 227 39.52 1.05 -15.92
N GLU A 228 38.48 1.46 -16.64
CA GLU A 228 38.53 2.54 -17.63
C GLU A 228 38.25 3.93 -17.03
N ALA A 229 37.82 4.01 -15.77
CA ALA A 229 37.53 5.28 -15.10
C ALA A 229 38.83 6.02 -14.72
N GLU A 230 38.86 7.32 -14.98
CA GLU A 230 39.97 8.20 -14.56
C GLU A 230 39.71 8.82 -13.18
N VAL A 231 38.44 8.91 -12.79
CA VAL A 231 37.99 9.41 -11.50
C VAL A 231 37.03 8.37 -10.91
N ILE A 232 37.29 7.98 -9.66
CA ILE A 232 36.42 7.09 -8.90
C ILE A 232 36.03 7.81 -7.62
N ILE A 233 34.73 7.84 -7.34
CA ILE A 233 34.17 8.44 -6.13
C ILE A 233 33.36 7.37 -5.39
N GLU A 234 33.60 7.27 -4.10
CA GLU A 234 32.91 6.35 -3.20
C GLU A 234 32.29 7.12 -2.04
N HIS A 235 30.98 6.96 -1.85
CA HIS A 235 30.25 7.65 -0.80
C HIS A 235 29.15 6.76 -0.21
N GLU A 236 28.91 6.99 1.08
CA GLU A 236 27.79 6.42 1.81
C GLU A 236 26.67 7.47 1.89
N TYR A 237 25.45 7.04 1.56
CA TYR A 237 24.25 7.86 1.66
C TYR A 237 23.21 7.17 2.51
N ARG A 238 22.53 7.95 3.35
CA ARG A 238 21.40 7.49 4.15
C ARG A 238 20.17 8.35 3.87
N THR A 239 19.00 7.71 3.85
CA THR A 239 17.72 8.41 3.87
C THR A 239 16.91 7.95 5.07
N GLN A 240 16.23 8.87 5.75
CA GLN A 240 15.39 8.53 6.90
C GLN A 240 14.10 7.84 6.49
N VAL A 241 13.46 7.19 7.47
CA VAL A 241 12.06 6.78 7.36
C VAL A 241 11.19 8.02 7.12
N GLN A 242 10.25 7.92 6.18
CA GLN A 242 9.28 8.97 5.89
C GLN A 242 7.87 8.40 5.84
N THR A 243 6.93 9.10 6.46
CA THR A 243 5.51 8.75 6.39
C THR A 243 4.80 9.67 5.41
N HIS A 244 3.74 9.16 4.81
CA HIS A 244 3.08 9.78 3.66
C HIS A 244 2.22 11.00 4.03
N CYS A 245 1.75 11.06 5.28
CA CYS A 245 0.98 12.18 5.84
C CYS A 245 -0.20 12.63 4.95
N CYS A 246 -0.93 11.67 4.37
CA CYS A 246 -2.19 11.91 3.65
C CYS A 246 -3.15 12.69 4.53
N LEU A 247 -3.82 13.74 4.02
CA LEU A 247 -4.69 14.55 4.86
C LEU A 247 -5.92 13.76 5.35
N GLU A 248 -6.56 13.02 4.44
CA GLU A 248 -7.48 11.95 4.81
C GLU A 248 -6.67 10.75 5.30
N THR A 249 -7.02 10.18 6.45
CA THR A 249 -6.32 9.01 6.99
C THR A 249 -6.68 7.70 6.27
N HIS A 250 -5.92 6.64 6.49
CA HIS A 250 -6.24 5.30 5.99
C HIS A 250 -7.50 4.72 6.64
N GLY A 251 -8.26 3.96 5.86
CA GLY A 251 -9.44 3.25 6.32
C GLY A 251 -10.52 3.12 5.25
N LEU A 252 -11.62 2.50 5.65
CA LEU A 252 -12.77 2.29 4.78
C LEU A 252 -14.07 2.08 5.57
N VAL A 253 -15.18 2.10 4.83
CA VAL A 253 -16.47 1.57 5.28
C VAL A 253 -16.73 0.26 4.55
N ALA A 254 -16.94 -0.83 5.29
CA ALA A 254 -17.36 -2.11 4.75
C ALA A 254 -18.85 -2.33 5.04
N ASP A 255 -19.61 -2.74 4.03
CA ASP A 255 -21.00 -3.18 4.15
C ASP A 255 -21.13 -4.60 3.58
N TRP A 256 -21.04 -5.57 4.47
CA TRP A 256 -21.16 -6.98 4.15
C TRP A 256 -22.63 -7.40 4.19
N LYS A 257 -23.18 -7.78 3.03
CA LYS A 257 -24.51 -8.39 2.90
C LYS A 257 -24.41 -9.83 2.40
N SER A 258 -25.53 -10.55 2.41
CA SER A 258 -25.57 -11.96 1.99
C SER A 258 -25.23 -12.16 0.51
N ASP A 259 -25.49 -11.15 -0.31
CA ASP A 259 -25.37 -11.20 -1.76
C ASP A 259 -24.14 -10.47 -2.31
N MET A 260 -23.57 -9.51 -1.57
CA MET A 260 -22.43 -8.69 -1.99
C MET A 260 -21.71 -8.06 -0.79
N LEU A 261 -20.39 -7.93 -0.91
CA LEU A 261 -19.57 -7.03 -0.08
C LEU A 261 -19.40 -5.69 -0.82
N THR A 262 -19.92 -4.60 -0.27
CA THR A 262 -19.64 -3.25 -0.78
C THR A 262 -18.68 -2.52 0.15
N VAL A 263 -17.65 -1.91 -0.41
CA VAL A 263 -16.59 -1.23 0.32
C VAL A 263 -16.40 0.18 -0.22
N TYR A 264 -16.42 1.16 0.66
CA TYR A 264 -16.10 2.55 0.35
C TYR A 264 -14.70 2.85 0.90
N ALA A 265 -13.69 2.84 0.04
CA ALA A 265 -12.29 2.84 0.44
C ALA A 265 -11.56 4.13 0.05
N SER A 266 -10.74 4.63 0.97
CA SER A 266 -9.74 5.63 0.67
C SER A 266 -8.55 4.91 0.02
N THR A 267 -8.54 4.80 -1.31
CA THR A 267 -7.54 4.00 -2.05
C THR A 267 -7.17 4.59 -3.42
N GLN A 268 -5.95 4.32 -3.85
CA GLN A 268 -5.40 4.50 -5.20
C GLN A 268 -5.68 3.29 -6.11
N GLY A 269 -5.97 2.13 -5.53
CA GLY A 269 -6.10 0.85 -6.21
C GLY A 269 -7.40 0.13 -5.86
N THR A 270 -8.53 0.56 -6.43
CA THR A 270 -9.84 -0.09 -6.18
C THR A 270 -9.86 -1.56 -6.58
N LYS A 271 -9.11 -1.91 -7.64
CA LYS A 271 -8.91 -3.30 -8.07
C LYS A 271 -8.14 -4.12 -7.02
N ASP A 272 -7.09 -3.56 -6.44
CA ASP A 272 -6.27 -4.25 -5.44
C ASP A 272 -7.08 -4.52 -4.17
N VAL A 273 -7.81 -3.51 -3.66
CA VAL A 273 -8.77 -3.70 -2.56
C VAL A 273 -9.76 -4.83 -2.85
N ARG A 274 -10.32 -4.85 -4.07
CA ARG A 274 -11.32 -5.85 -4.45
C ARG A 274 -10.73 -7.25 -4.45
N ASP A 275 -9.59 -7.41 -5.11
CA ASP A 275 -8.98 -8.71 -5.33
C ASP A 275 -8.43 -9.29 -4.01
N GLU A 276 -7.78 -8.47 -3.18
CA GLU A 276 -7.29 -8.90 -1.87
C GLU A 276 -8.45 -9.30 -0.92
N LEU A 277 -9.55 -8.53 -0.87
CA LEU A 277 -10.71 -8.90 -0.06
C LEU A 277 -11.45 -10.11 -0.63
N ALA A 278 -11.51 -10.27 -1.95
CA ALA A 278 -12.09 -11.44 -2.57
C ALA A 278 -11.31 -12.71 -2.23
N GLU A 279 -9.97 -12.66 -2.32
CA GLU A 279 -9.09 -13.76 -1.94
C GLU A 279 -9.20 -14.09 -0.45
N LEU A 280 -9.02 -13.08 0.42
CA LEU A 280 -9.00 -13.27 1.88
C LEU A 280 -10.30 -13.89 2.41
N PHE A 281 -11.43 -13.52 1.84
CA PHE A 281 -12.73 -13.99 2.29
C PHE A 281 -13.34 -15.09 1.42
N GLY A 282 -12.61 -15.61 0.42
CA GLY A 282 -13.08 -16.67 -0.46
C GLY A 282 -14.30 -16.29 -1.30
N LEU A 283 -14.42 -15.01 -1.69
CA LEU A 283 -15.53 -14.51 -2.49
C LEU A 283 -15.16 -14.48 -3.99
N PRO A 284 -16.12 -14.72 -4.90
CA PRO A 284 -15.93 -14.34 -6.29
C PRO A 284 -15.68 -12.83 -6.40
N THR A 285 -14.77 -12.38 -7.27
CA THR A 285 -14.49 -10.94 -7.45
C THR A 285 -15.71 -10.14 -7.88
N SER A 286 -16.67 -10.76 -8.57
CA SER A 286 -17.97 -10.16 -8.93
C SER A 286 -18.90 -9.91 -7.74
N LYS A 287 -18.56 -10.44 -6.56
CA LYS A 287 -19.28 -10.29 -5.29
C LYS A 287 -18.63 -9.26 -4.36
N VAL A 288 -17.58 -8.59 -4.82
CA VAL A 288 -16.90 -7.50 -4.10
C VAL A 288 -16.96 -6.24 -4.94
N ARG A 289 -17.61 -5.19 -4.41
CA ARG A 289 -17.72 -3.87 -5.04
C ARG A 289 -16.92 -2.87 -4.23
N VAL A 290 -15.93 -2.23 -4.86
CA VAL A 290 -15.13 -1.18 -4.23
C VAL A 290 -15.45 0.17 -4.87
N ILE A 291 -15.69 1.18 -4.04
CA ILE A 291 -16.07 2.54 -4.43
C ILE A 291 -15.08 3.52 -3.82
N THR A 292 -14.51 4.36 -4.67
CA THR A 292 -13.72 5.54 -4.28
C THR A 292 -14.16 6.70 -5.15
N GLU A 293 -14.98 7.60 -4.59
CA GLU A 293 -15.46 8.78 -5.31
C GLU A 293 -14.41 9.90 -5.23
N PHE A 294 -13.98 10.24 -4.02
CA PHE A 294 -12.84 11.11 -3.74
C PHE A 294 -11.91 10.45 -2.72
N MET A 295 -10.62 10.80 -2.80
CA MET A 295 -9.58 10.37 -1.87
C MET A 295 -8.72 11.58 -1.48
N GLY A 296 -8.54 11.80 -0.17
CA GLY A 296 -7.82 12.94 0.41
C GLY A 296 -6.29 12.73 0.48
N GLY A 297 -5.72 12.23 -0.62
CA GLY A 297 -4.29 11.91 -0.73
C GLY A 297 -3.99 10.44 -0.41
N GLY A 298 -2.97 9.92 -1.09
CA GLY A 298 -2.46 8.55 -0.92
C GLY A 298 -0.94 8.50 -1.01
N PHE A 299 -0.32 9.24 -1.94
CA PHE A 299 1.14 9.40 -2.05
C PHE A 299 1.93 8.07 -2.15
N GLY A 300 1.28 6.98 -2.56
CA GLY A 300 1.87 5.64 -2.63
C GLY A 300 1.58 4.75 -1.41
N SER A 301 0.77 5.18 -0.45
CA SER A 301 0.45 4.39 0.76
C SER A 301 -0.88 3.66 0.72
N LYS A 302 -1.80 4.06 -0.17
CA LYS A 302 -3.17 3.55 -0.15
C LYS A 302 -3.47 2.71 -1.37
N PHE A 303 -3.12 1.42 -1.36
CA PHE A 303 -3.44 0.51 -2.47
C PHE A 303 -4.44 -0.57 -2.04
N GLY A 304 -4.02 -1.50 -1.19
CA GLY A 304 -4.88 -2.54 -0.63
C GLY A 304 -5.82 -2.05 0.49
N PRO A 305 -6.65 -2.94 1.07
CA PRO A 305 -7.54 -2.63 2.19
C PRO A 305 -6.77 -2.34 3.48
N GLY A 306 -5.56 -2.90 3.62
CA GLY A 306 -4.74 -2.83 4.82
C GLY A 306 -5.42 -3.45 6.06
N HIS A 307 -4.75 -3.38 7.19
CA HIS A 307 -5.26 -3.92 8.46
C HIS A 307 -6.61 -3.30 8.86
N ALA A 308 -6.78 -1.99 8.64
CA ALA A 308 -8.01 -1.26 8.91
C ALA A 308 -9.19 -1.80 8.08
N GLY A 309 -8.98 -2.01 6.78
CA GLY A 309 -10.03 -2.48 5.88
C GLY A 309 -10.39 -3.95 6.07
N VAL A 310 -9.40 -4.79 6.33
CA VAL A 310 -9.62 -6.20 6.68
C VAL A 310 -10.45 -6.30 7.97
N ALA A 311 -10.08 -5.53 9.00
CA ALA A 311 -10.80 -5.53 10.27
C ALA A 311 -12.24 -5.02 10.13
N ALA A 312 -12.45 -3.89 9.42
CA ALA A 312 -13.80 -3.39 9.14
C ALA A 312 -14.66 -4.41 8.41
N THR A 313 -14.08 -5.14 7.46
CA THR A 313 -14.78 -6.17 6.68
C THR A 313 -15.20 -7.35 7.56
N TRP A 314 -14.30 -7.87 8.40
CA TRP A 314 -14.63 -8.90 9.38
C TRP A 314 -15.69 -8.46 10.37
N LEU A 315 -15.56 -7.26 10.93
CA LEU A 315 -16.53 -6.68 11.86
C LEU A 315 -17.90 -6.51 11.21
N SER A 316 -17.95 -6.07 9.95
CA SER A 316 -19.21 -5.94 9.22
C SER A 316 -19.86 -7.30 8.99
N LYS A 317 -19.07 -8.31 8.57
CA LYS A 317 -19.54 -9.68 8.40
C LYS A 317 -20.13 -10.28 9.68
N LEU A 318 -19.48 -10.05 10.82
CA LEU A 318 -19.90 -10.61 12.11
C LEU A 318 -21.09 -9.86 12.73
N SER A 319 -21.14 -8.54 12.58
CA SER A 319 -22.23 -7.72 13.13
C SER A 319 -23.47 -7.69 12.25
N GLY A 320 -23.35 -8.00 10.96
CA GLY A 320 -24.41 -7.83 9.96
C GLY A 320 -24.71 -6.37 9.59
N GLN A 321 -23.91 -5.42 10.10
CA GLN A 321 -24.07 -3.98 9.91
C GLN A 321 -22.90 -3.41 9.10
N PRO A 322 -23.07 -2.26 8.43
CA PRO A 322 -21.94 -1.54 7.88
C PRO A 322 -20.97 -1.11 8.99
N VAL A 323 -19.66 -1.19 8.77
CA VAL A 323 -18.64 -0.79 9.74
C VAL A 323 -17.68 0.20 9.09
N LYS A 324 -17.58 1.41 9.67
CA LYS A 324 -16.55 2.39 9.36
C LYS A 324 -15.36 2.19 10.30
N LEU A 325 -14.19 1.93 9.74
CA LEU A 325 -12.93 1.97 10.48
C LEU A 325 -11.95 2.87 9.72
N MET A 326 -11.84 4.10 10.21
CA MET A 326 -10.83 5.07 9.80
C MET A 326 -9.82 5.20 10.92
N LEU A 327 -8.53 5.14 10.59
CA LEU A 327 -7.47 5.41 11.57
C LEU A 327 -7.52 6.87 11.99
N ASP A 328 -7.22 7.15 13.25
CA ASP A 328 -6.84 8.51 13.63
C ASP A 328 -5.40 8.83 13.17
N ARG A 329 -4.97 10.08 13.34
CA ARG A 329 -3.66 10.53 12.87
C ARG A 329 -2.50 9.79 13.55
N GLU A 330 -2.61 9.54 14.85
CA GLU A 330 -1.58 8.84 15.60
C GLU A 330 -1.46 7.39 15.12
N GLU A 331 -2.59 6.71 14.98
CA GLU A 331 -2.67 5.34 14.46
C GLU A 331 -2.11 5.21 13.05
N GLU A 332 -2.35 6.19 12.18
CA GLU A 332 -1.80 6.19 10.82
C GLU A 332 -0.27 6.25 10.84
N GLN A 333 0.31 7.11 11.67
CA GLN A 333 1.77 7.31 11.74
C GLN A 333 2.53 6.06 12.20
N ILE A 334 1.88 5.20 13.00
CA ILE A 334 2.52 4.01 13.58
C ILE A 334 2.21 2.70 12.84
N SER A 335 1.21 2.68 11.95
CA SER A 335 0.68 1.41 11.43
C SER A 335 0.29 1.39 9.95
N ALA A 336 0.28 2.53 9.25
CA ALA A 336 -0.14 2.60 7.85
C ALA A 336 1.01 2.43 6.83
N GLY A 337 2.19 2.00 7.29
CA GLY A 337 3.39 1.86 6.47
C GLY A 337 4.13 3.18 6.23
N ASN A 338 5.30 3.07 5.60
CA ASN A 338 6.25 4.16 5.43
C ASN A 338 7.11 3.92 4.18
N ARG A 339 7.74 4.99 3.68
CA ARG A 339 8.95 4.84 2.88
C ARG A 339 10.06 4.37 3.83
N PRO A 340 10.65 3.18 3.61
CA PRO A 340 11.74 2.71 4.47
C PRO A 340 12.95 3.65 4.40
N ASN A 341 13.73 3.68 5.48
CA ASN A 341 15.07 4.23 5.42
C ASN A 341 15.92 3.40 4.45
N SER A 342 16.99 4.01 3.97
CA SER A 342 17.97 3.31 3.14
C SER A 342 19.37 3.62 3.62
N HIS A 343 20.26 2.65 3.50
CA HIS A 343 21.70 2.82 3.64
C HIS A 343 22.36 2.32 2.36
N GLN A 344 22.97 3.23 1.63
CA GLN A 344 23.42 3.00 0.27
C GLN A 344 24.92 3.29 0.18
N PHE A 345 25.67 2.31 -0.33
CA PHE A 345 27.06 2.50 -0.70
C PHE A 345 27.12 2.69 -2.21
N LEU A 346 27.50 3.90 -2.66
CA LEU A 346 27.59 4.24 -4.06
C LEU A 346 29.05 4.39 -4.46
N LYS A 347 29.42 3.68 -5.53
CA LYS A 347 30.70 3.81 -6.21
C LYS A 347 30.45 4.21 -7.66
N VAL A 348 31.01 5.34 -8.08
CA VAL A 348 30.82 5.91 -9.41
C VAL A 348 32.19 6.13 -10.06
N GLY A 349 32.34 5.67 -11.30
CA GLY A 349 33.51 5.90 -12.14
C GLY A 349 33.14 6.78 -13.31
N ALA A 350 34.02 7.72 -13.67
CA ALA A 350 33.86 8.60 -14.82
C ALA A 350 35.22 8.96 -15.44
N LYS A 351 35.19 9.41 -16.69
CA LYS A 351 36.33 10.08 -17.33
C LYS A 351 36.42 11.54 -16.87
N LYS A 352 37.57 12.18 -17.10
CA LYS A 352 37.76 13.59 -16.69
C LYS A 352 36.88 14.59 -17.45
N ASP A 353 36.34 14.20 -18.61
CA ASP A 353 35.39 14.99 -19.38
C ASP A 353 33.94 14.89 -18.87
N GLY A 354 33.70 14.07 -17.84
CA GLY A 354 32.38 13.87 -17.22
C GLY A 354 31.52 12.77 -17.84
N THR A 355 32.09 11.95 -18.74
CA THR A 355 31.42 10.79 -19.33
C THR A 355 31.59 9.49 -18.55
#